data_AF-A0A8X7RC57-F1
#
_entry.id   AF-A0A8X7RC57-F1
#
_cell.length_a   1.000
_cell.length_b   1.000
_cell.length_c   1.000
_cell.angle_alpha   90.00
_cell.angle_beta   90.00
_cell.angle_gamma   90.00
#
_symmetry.space_group_name_H-M   'P 1'
#
loop_
_entity.id
_entity.type
_entity.pdbx_description
1 polymer ?
#
loop_
_entity_poly.entity_id
_entity_poly.type
_entity_poly.pdbx_seq_one_letter_code
_entity_poly.pdbx_strand_id
1 'polypeptide(L)'
;MAESSPPDSAIEPWSLNPDSDPSFTAKNVRAEIDTSSPFVSVRETANRFGGFGFWRPHETLQDNVREGDIMELKTQAAELQNHLIVKECETREVLKELEVTKARIINLNSKLQEKSEESLREEVHCRIKPACMVLKDLNKAKMSLCKRTVDLAGLRGSVEVLNKQLKEEKAALDKARERLMQRCKDSAAKLRSSRRQERVHEAEKAMAEIEHTREKIKTVKIKLVAARKMKEAARAAEAVAIAEIKAVADDAAAVTISAEEYAKLALNARDERKRRGARKMQCRESKKRMFQD
;
A
#
# COMPACT_ATOMS: atom_id res chain seq x y z
N MET A 1 -4.97 57.29 -31.27
CA MET A 1 -3.66 56.92 -30.66
C MET A 1 -4.00 56.31 -29.31
N ALA A 2 -4.20 54.99 -29.29
CA ALA A 2 -3.20 53.95 -29.05
C ALA A 2 -3.27 53.50 -27.58
N GLU A 3 -3.88 52.32 -27.39
CA GLU A 3 -3.85 51.47 -26.20
C GLU A 3 -2.42 51.09 -25.79
N SER A 4 -2.24 50.72 -24.52
CA SER A 4 -1.50 49.49 -24.16
C SER A 4 -1.69 49.12 -22.68
N SER A 5 -2.33 47.97 -22.46
CA SER A 5 -2.17 47.10 -21.28
C SER A 5 -1.06 46.07 -21.55
N PRO A 6 -0.41 45.53 -20.50
CA PRO A 6 -0.13 44.07 -20.48
C PRO A 6 -0.08 43.47 -19.05
N PRO A 7 0.16 42.15 -18.87
CA PRO A 7 -0.26 41.01 -19.70
C PRO A 7 -1.00 39.93 -18.89
N ASP A 8 -1.80 39.15 -19.62
CA ASP A 8 -2.53 37.96 -19.21
C ASP A 8 -1.63 36.72 -19.43
N SER A 9 -1.42 35.89 -18.41
CA SER A 9 -0.59 34.69 -18.49
C SER A 9 -1.43 33.48 -18.92
N ALA A 10 -1.34 33.16 -20.20
CA ALA A 10 -1.92 31.97 -20.81
C ALA A 10 -1.36 30.68 -20.20
N ILE A 11 -2.26 29.78 -19.78
CA ILE A 11 -1.96 28.40 -19.41
C ILE A 11 -2.24 27.54 -20.65
N GLU A 12 -1.22 26.84 -21.14
CA GLU A 12 -1.31 25.96 -22.30
C GLU A 12 -2.15 24.70 -22.04
N PRO A 13 -2.96 24.24 -23.00
CA PRO A 13 -3.64 22.95 -22.96
C PRO A 13 -2.72 21.82 -23.44
N TRP A 14 -2.53 20.79 -22.61
CA TRP A 14 -1.82 19.57 -22.98
C TRP A 14 -2.46 18.86 -24.18
N SER A 15 -1.64 18.64 -25.22
CA SER A 15 -1.99 17.91 -26.43
C SER A 15 -1.81 16.40 -26.20
N LEU A 16 -2.90 15.65 -26.31
CA LEU A 16 -2.91 14.19 -26.45
C LEU A 16 -2.77 13.85 -27.94
N ASN A 17 -1.71 13.16 -28.33
CA ASN A 17 -1.59 12.51 -29.64
C ASN A 17 -2.15 11.08 -29.56
N PRO A 18 -3.12 10.69 -30.40
CA PRO A 18 -3.56 9.31 -30.56
C PRO A 18 -3.03 8.74 -31.89
N ASP A 19 -2.07 7.83 -31.82
CA ASP A 19 -1.68 6.99 -32.97
C ASP A 19 -2.10 5.54 -32.69
N SER A 20 -3.19 5.09 -33.33
CA SER A 20 -3.38 3.73 -33.89
C SER A 20 -4.74 3.62 -34.60
N ASP A 21 -4.66 3.10 -35.82
CA ASP A 21 -5.62 3.08 -36.92
C ASP A 21 -6.67 1.93 -36.85
N PRO A 22 -7.63 1.78 -37.79
CA PRO A 22 -9.06 1.65 -37.50
C PRO A 22 -9.72 0.31 -37.92
N SER A 23 -10.84 -0.06 -37.30
CA SER A 23 -11.94 -0.75 -38.00
C SER A 23 -13.21 -0.80 -37.14
N PHE A 24 -14.29 -0.24 -37.65
CA PHE A 24 -15.66 -0.80 -37.71
C PHE A 24 -16.61 0.33 -38.06
N THR A 25 -17.02 0.32 -39.32
CA THR A 25 -18.04 1.18 -39.91
C THR A 25 -19.38 0.99 -39.20
N ALA A 26 -19.89 2.03 -38.53
CA ALA A 26 -21.31 2.18 -38.24
C ALA A 26 -21.68 3.65 -37.99
N LYS A 27 -22.10 4.33 -39.06
CA LYS A 27 -23.00 5.50 -39.08
C LYS A 27 -22.82 6.51 -37.95
N ASN A 28 -21.97 7.51 -38.17
CA ASN A 28 -22.02 8.79 -37.46
C ASN A 28 -23.34 9.51 -37.80
N VAL A 29 -24.39 9.26 -37.04
CA VAL A 29 -25.44 10.26 -36.80
C VAL A 29 -25.12 10.87 -35.45
N ARG A 30 -24.14 11.78 -35.45
CA ARG A 30 -23.82 12.59 -34.27
C ARG A 30 -24.98 13.58 -34.12
N ALA A 31 -25.93 13.27 -33.24
CA ALA A 31 -27.00 14.22 -32.92
C ALA A 31 -26.35 15.47 -32.32
N GLU A 32 -26.35 16.58 -33.07
CA GLU A 32 -25.98 17.89 -32.55
C GLU A 32 -27.01 18.30 -31.50
N ILE A 33 -26.64 18.18 -30.22
CA ILE A 33 -27.49 18.60 -29.12
C ILE A 33 -27.25 20.09 -28.92
N ASP A 34 -28.19 20.90 -29.38
CA ASP A 34 -28.20 22.35 -29.15
C ASP A 34 -28.45 22.65 -27.66
N THR A 35 -27.42 23.14 -26.96
CA THR A 35 -27.45 23.55 -25.56
C THR A 35 -27.62 25.06 -25.38
N SER A 36 -27.87 25.82 -26.45
CA SER A 36 -27.89 27.28 -26.42
C SER A 36 -29.19 27.90 -25.89
N SER A 37 -30.28 27.13 -25.83
CA SER A 37 -31.56 27.59 -25.29
C SER A 37 -31.73 27.23 -23.80
N PRO A 38 -32.17 28.16 -22.92
CA PRO A 38 -32.45 27.88 -21.51
C PRO A 38 -33.53 26.80 -21.32
N PHE A 39 -33.33 25.90 -20.35
CA PHE A 39 -34.30 24.83 -20.08
C PHE A 39 -35.46 25.33 -19.22
N VAL A 40 -36.69 25.12 -19.68
CA VAL A 40 -37.90 25.48 -18.94
C VAL A 40 -38.30 24.38 -17.94
N SER A 41 -37.85 23.13 -18.13
CA SER A 41 -38.13 21.99 -17.22
C SER A 41 -37.12 20.84 -17.34
N VAL A 42 -36.81 20.20 -16.21
CA VAL A 42 -35.96 18.98 -16.11
C VAL A 42 -36.49 17.84 -16.99
N ARG A 43 -37.82 17.74 -17.15
CA ARG A 43 -38.44 16.71 -18.00
C ARG A 43 -38.11 16.93 -19.48
N GLU A 44 -38.04 18.19 -19.93
CA GLU A 44 -37.69 18.51 -21.31
C GLU A 44 -36.22 18.17 -21.58
N THR A 45 -35.34 18.48 -20.63
CA THR A 45 -33.92 18.13 -20.70
C THR A 45 -33.73 16.61 -20.76
N ALA A 46 -34.39 15.85 -19.89
CA ALA A 46 -34.27 14.40 -19.89
C ALA A 46 -34.69 13.78 -21.24
N ASN A 47 -35.71 14.33 -21.90
CA ASN A 47 -36.11 13.88 -23.24
C ASN A 47 -35.08 14.27 -24.32
N ARG A 48 -34.45 15.45 -24.22
CA ARG A 48 -33.37 15.88 -25.15
C ARG A 48 -32.12 15.01 -25.06
N PHE A 49 -31.79 14.50 -23.86
CA PHE A 49 -30.60 13.68 -23.62
C PHE A 49 -30.83 12.16 -23.72
N GLY A 50 -31.92 11.73 -24.37
CA GLY A 50 -32.17 10.30 -24.65
C GLY A 50 -33.14 9.59 -23.70
N GLY A 51 -33.91 10.34 -22.91
CA GLY A 51 -34.97 9.84 -22.03
C GLY A 51 -34.47 9.27 -20.70
N PHE A 52 -35.40 9.05 -19.77
CA PHE A 52 -35.12 8.38 -18.49
C PHE A 52 -34.91 6.88 -18.72
N GLY A 53 -33.69 6.48 -19.07
CA GLY A 53 -33.29 5.08 -19.16
C GLY A 53 -33.12 4.43 -17.78
N PHE A 54 -33.63 3.20 -17.62
CA PHE A 54 -33.40 2.37 -16.43
C PHE A 54 -31.96 1.82 -16.48
N TRP A 55 -31.11 2.27 -15.55
CA TRP A 55 -29.70 1.85 -15.50
C TRP A 55 -29.63 0.37 -15.11
N ARG A 56 -28.98 -0.45 -15.93
CA ARG A 56 -28.76 -1.89 -15.65
C ARG A 56 -27.28 -2.08 -15.31
N PRO A 57 -26.92 -2.43 -14.05
CA PRO A 57 -25.53 -2.69 -13.69
C PRO A 57 -25.01 -3.89 -14.48
N HIS A 58 -23.87 -3.71 -15.16
CA HIS A 58 -23.24 -4.76 -15.95
C HIS A 58 -22.52 -5.72 -15.00
N GLU A 59 -22.91 -6.99 -14.98
CA GLU A 59 -22.16 -8.04 -14.31
C GLU A 59 -20.91 -8.42 -15.14
N THR A 60 -19.84 -8.74 -14.42
CA THR A 60 -18.55 -9.33 -14.83
C THR A 60 -17.43 -8.42 -15.36
N LEU A 61 -16.63 -7.89 -14.43
CA LEU A 61 -15.18 -8.09 -14.40
C LEU A 61 -14.74 -8.27 -12.93
N GLN A 62 -13.97 -9.32 -12.66
CA GLN A 62 -13.57 -9.76 -11.33
C GLN A 62 -12.71 -8.71 -10.59
N ASP A 63 -13.19 -8.32 -9.42
CA ASP A 63 -12.54 -8.53 -8.13
C ASP A 63 -11.09 -8.05 -7.99
N ASN A 64 -10.91 -6.80 -7.53
CA ASN A 64 -9.73 -6.31 -6.79
C ASN A 64 -9.95 -4.93 -6.13
N VAL A 65 -11.18 -4.54 -5.78
CA VAL A 65 -11.33 -3.49 -4.75
C VAL A 65 -11.58 -4.25 -3.47
N ARG A 66 -10.52 -4.48 -2.67
CA ARG A 66 -10.67 -5.17 -1.39
C ARG A 66 -11.70 -4.40 -0.58
N GLU A 67 -12.56 -5.11 0.13
CA GLU A 67 -13.48 -4.50 1.10
C GLU A 67 -12.72 -3.66 2.16
N GLY A 68 -11.44 -3.99 2.39
CA GLY A 68 -10.49 -3.18 3.13
C GLY A 68 -10.18 -1.81 2.50
N ASP A 69 -10.02 -1.72 1.18
CA ASP A 69 -9.76 -0.46 0.48
C ASP A 69 -10.98 0.47 0.54
N ILE A 70 -12.19 -0.11 0.52
CA ILE A 70 -13.44 0.64 0.69
C ILE A 70 -13.57 1.18 2.12
N MET A 71 -13.19 0.38 3.12
CA MET A 71 -13.16 0.84 4.51
C MET A 71 -12.11 1.94 4.71
N GLU A 72 -10.92 1.81 4.11
CA GLU A 72 -9.85 2.80 4.17
C GLU A 72 -10.25 4.12 3.52
N LEU A 73 -10.86 4.07 2.33
CA LEU A 73 -11.39 5.25 1.65
C LEU A 73 -12.54 5.90 2.45
N LYS A 74 -13.42 5.11 3.08
CA LYS A 74 -14.47 5.64 3.97
C LYS A 74 -13.88 6.32 5.20
N THR A 75 -12.82 5.76 5.80
CA THR A 75 -12.14 6.40 6.92
C THR A 75 -11.47 7.70 6.51
N GLN A 76 -10.77 7.72 5.37
CA GLN A 76 -10.14 8.93 4.83
C GLN A 76 -11.17 10.01 4.49
N ALA A 77 -12.33 9.64 3.95
CA ALA A 77 -13.43 10.56 3.69
C ALA A 77 -13.99 11.19 4.97
N ALA A 78 -14.16 10.39 6.03
CA ALA A 78 -14.60 10.88 7.33
C ALA A 78 -13.56 11.81 7.99
N GLU A 79 -12.27 11.50 7.86
CA GLU A 79 -11.17 12.37 8.32
C GLU A 79 -11.18 13.72 7.61
N LEU A 80 -11.31 13.74 6.28
CA LEU A 80 -11.38 14.97 5.50
C LEU A 80 -12.64 15.78 5.84
N GLN A 81 -13.79 15.12 6.04
CA GLN A 81 -15.02 15.79 6.47
C GLN A 81 -14.85 16.46 7.84
N ASN A 82 -14.25 15.77 8.80
CA ASN A 82 -13.97 16.35 10.13
C ASN A 82 -13.03 17.56 10.04
N HIS A 83 -11.95 17.44 9.24
CA HIS A 83 -11.02 18.55 9.04
C HIS A 83 -11.70 19.76 8.38
N LEU A 84 -12.59 19.54 7.41
CA LEU A 84 -13.39 20.59 6.78
C LEU A 84 -14.31 21.28 7.80
N ILE A 85 -15.03 20.52 8.62
CA ILE A 85 -15.90 21.06 9.67
C ILE A 85 -15.11 21.91 10.67
N VAL A 86 -13.94 21.44 11.10
CA VAL A 86 -13.07 22.21 12.02
C VAL A 86 -12.65 23.53 11.38
N LYS A 87 -12.26 23.53 10.10
CA LYS A 87 -11.90 24.76 9.38
C LYS A 87 -13.09 25.70 9.20
N GLU A 88 -14.28 25.18 8.91
CA GLU A 88 -15.51 25.97 8.88
C GLU A 88 -15.85 26.60 10.24
N CYS A 89 -15.60 25.87 11.34
CA CYS A 89 -15.76 26.39 12.70
C CYS A 89 -14.77 27.52 13.01
N GLU A 90 -13.47 27.30 12.74
CA GLU A 90 -12.42 28.30 12.96
C GLU A 90 -12.69 29.59 12.17
N THR A 91 -13.02 29.47 10.87
CA THR A 91 -13.33 30.63 10.04
C THR A 91 -14.57 31.39 10.52
N ARG A 92 -15.62 30.67 10.96
CA ARG A 92 -16.81 31.29 11.55
C ARG A 92 -16.51 32.01 12.86
N GLU A 93 -15.60 31.49 13.68
CA GLU A 93 -15.16 32.12 14.92
C GLU A 93 -14.41 33.44 14.66
N VAL A 94 -13.45 33.42 13.73
CA VAL A 94 -12.73 34.64 13.30
C VAL A 94 -13.70 35.71 12.78
N LEU A 95 -14.74 35.33 12.03
CA LEU A 95 -15.76 36.27 11.56
C LEU A 95 -16.53 36.93 12.71
N LYS A 96 -16.89 36.19 13.76
CA LYS A 96 -17.54 36.74 14.96
C LYS A 96 -16.62 37.74 15.69
N GLU A 97 -15.33 37.43 15.83
CA GLU A 97 -14.36 38.35 16.43
C GLU A 97 -14.20 39.64 15.61
N LEU A 98 -14.27 39.53 14.28
CA LEU A 98 -14.22 40.67 13.37
C LEU A 98 -15.47 41.55 13.50
N GLU A 99 -16.65 40.95 13.64
CA GLU A 99 -17.89 41.68 13.95
C GLU A 99 -17.80 42.44 15.28
N VAL A 100 -17.28 41.80 16.34
CA VAL A 100 -17.04 42.45 17.63
C VAL A 100 -16.02 43.59 17.48
N THR A 101 -14.96 43.39 16.71
CA THR A 101 -13.94 44.42 16.45
C THR A 101 -14.53 45.59 15.67
N LYS A 102 -15.38 45.32 14.67
CA LYS A 102 -16.12 46.35 13.93
C LYS A 102 -17.02 47.15 14.85
N ALA A 103 -17.78 46.50 15.73
CA ALA A 103 -18.63 47.18 16.72
C ALA A 103 -17.80 48.07 17.67
N ARG A 104 -16.63 47.59 18.12
CA ARG A 104 -15.70 48.38 18.95
C ARG A 104 -15.17 49.61 18.21
N ILE A 105 -14.76 49.47 16.94
CA ILE A 105 -14.28 50.59 16.12
C ILE A 105 -15.39 51.64 15.94
N ILE A 106 -16.62 51.19 15.65
CA ILE A 106 -17.77 52.10 15.54
C ILE A 106 -17.98 52.87 16.85
N ASN A 107 -17.96 52.19 18.00
CA ASN A 107 -18.11 52.83 19.31
C ASN A 107 -16.98 53.85 19.61
N LEU A 108 -15.73 53.50 19.30
CA LEU A 108 -14.58 54.38 19.48
C LEU A 108 -14.66 55.61 18.56
N ASN A 109 -15.10 55.43 17.30
CA ASN A 109 -15.29 56.53 16.37
C ASN A 109 -16.40 57.49 16.84
N SER A 110 -17.51 56.97 17.36
CA SER A 110 -18.56 57.81 17.95
C SER A 110 -18.02 58.61 19.14
N LYS A 111 -17.23 57.99 20.03
CA LYS A 111 -16.59 58.69 21.16
C LYS A 111 -15.56 59.73 20.73
N LEU A 112 -14.86 59.52 19.62
CA LEU A 112 -13.93 60.50 19.06
C LEU A 112 -14.67 61.68 18.42
N GLN A 113 -15.77 61.44 17.72
CA GLN A 113 -16.63 62.51 17.20
C GLN A 113 -17.25 63.33 18.34
N GLU A 114 -17.74 62.68 19.38
CA GLU A 114 -18.28 63.36 20.58
C GLU A 114 -17.21 64.22 21.26
N LYS A 115 -16.00 63.68 21.49
CA LYS A 115 -14.87 64.45 22.07
C LYS A 115 -14.34 65.55 21.16
N SER A 116 -14.42 65.38 19.83
CA SER A 116 -14.09 66.43 18.86
C SER A 116 -15.07 67.59 18.94
N GLU A 117 -16.36 67.32 19.17
CA GLU A 117 -17.38 68.36 19.36
C GLU A 117 -17.37 68.96 20.77
N GLU A 118 -16.94 68.19 21.78
CA GLU A 118 -16.77 68.66 23.16
C GLU A 118 -15.52 69.54 23.31
N SER A 119 -14.43 69.23 22.60
CA SER A 119 -13.22 70.07 22.53
C SER A 119 -13.46 71.45 21.91
N LEU A 120 -14.50 71.62 21.10
CA LEU A 120 -14.90 72.91 20.53
C LEU A 120 -15.69 73.79 21.50
N ARG A 121 -16.07 73.27 22.68
CA ARG A 121 -16.80 74.03 23.72
C ARG A 121 -15.90 74.51 24.87
N GLU A 122 -14.65 74.03 24.95
CA GLU A 122 -13.73 74.36 26.05
C GLU A 122 -12.50 75.19 25.59
N GLU A 123 -12.59 75.82 24.42
CA GLU A 123 -11.54 76.69 23.84
C GLU A 123 -11.89 78.18 23.96
N VAL A 124 -12.39 78.62 25.12
CA VAL A 124 -12.69 80.05 25.39
C VAL A 124 -11.94 80.57 26.63
N HIS A 125 -10.93 79.86 27.15
CA HIS A 125 -10.04 80.41 28.18
C HIS A 125 -8.55 80.33 27.80
N CYS A 126 -7.99 81.51 27.48
CA CYS A 126 -6.58 81.85 27.22
C CYS A 126 -5.99 81.53 25.83
N ARG A 127 -6.34 82.35 24.81
CA ARG A 127 -5.73 82.32 23.46
C ARG A 127 -4.27 82.76 23.34
N ILE A 128 -3.57 83.11 24.42
CA ILE A 128 -2.15 83.49 24.35
C ILE A 128 -1.42 82.80 25.50
N LYS A 129 -0.93 81.58 25.27
CA LYS A 129 0.12 81.03 26.13
C LYS A 129 1.28 82.04 26.10
N PRO A 130 1.79 82.51 27.26
CA PRO A 130 2.92 83.42 27.30
C PRO A 130 4.09 82.81 26.50
N ALA A 131 4.79 83.59 25.68
CA ALA A 131 5.88 83.10 24.81
C ALA A 131 6.93 82.25 25.56
N CYS A 132 7.14 82.53 26.85
CA CYS A 132 7.94 81.76 27.79
C CYS A 132 7.54 80.28 27.92
N MET A 133 6.24 79.96 27.94
CA MET A 133 5.74 78.59 28.07
C MET A 133 5.90 77.81 26.76
N VAL A 134 5.60 78.44 25.62
CA VAL A 134 5.76 77.84 24.29
C VAL A 134 7.22 77.47 24.02
N LEU A 135 8.16 78.34 24.40
CA LEU A 135 9.59 78.06 24.24
C LEU A 135 10.05 76.86 25.10
N LYS A 136 9.55 76.73 26.34
CA LYS A 136 9.84 75.59 27.21
C LYS A 136 9.28 74.29 26.65
N ASP A 137 8.04 74.30 26.16
CA ASP A 137 7.41 73.15 25.52
C ASP A 137 8.16 72.73 24.25
N LEU A 138 8.55 73.70 23.42
CA LEU A 138 9.33 73.46 22.21
C LEU A 138 10.70 72.87 22.52
N ASN A 139 11.39 73.39 23.54
CA ASN A 139 12.69 72.86 23.94
C ASN A 139 12.57 71.43 24.51
N LYS A 140 11.53 71.16 25.29
CA LYS A 140 11.21 69.79 25.77
C LYS A 140 10.93 68.83 24.60
N ALA A 141 10.16 69.27 23.61
CA ALA A 141 9.88 68.50 22.39
C ALA A 141 11.14 68.28 21.54
N LYS A 142 12.01 69.29 21.43
CA LYS A 142 13.31 69.17 20.74
C LYS A 142 14.19 68.11 21.39
N MET A 143 14.33 68.15 22.72
CA MET A 143 15.13 67.16 23.46
C MET A 143 14.58 65.75 23.34
N SER A 144 13.24 65.57 23.40
CA SER A 144 12.62 64.26 23.21
C SER A 144 12.81 63.74 21.78
N LEU A 145 12.75 64.62 20.78
CA LEU A 145 13.02 64.28 19.39
C LEU A 145 14.47 63.83 19.22
N CYS A 146 15.45 64.59 19.73
CA CYS A 146 16.86 64.22 19.67
C CYS A 146 17.11 62.84 20.31
N LYS A 147 16.51 62.58 21.47
CA LYS A 147 16.61 61.27 22.14
C LYS A 147 16.05 60.15 21.27
N ARG A 148 14.84 60.32 20.71
CA ARG A 148 14.24 59.32 19.80
C ARG A 148 15.07 59.09 18.55
N THR A 149 15.68 60.13 17.97
CA THR A 149 16.54 59.98 16.79
C THR A 149 17.76 59.11 17.08
N VAL A 150 18.38 59.29 18.25
CA VAL A 150 19.51 58.45 18.70
C VAL A 150 19.04 57.01 18.95
N ASP A 151 17.92 56.83 19.64
CA ASP A 151 17.36 55.49 19.91
C ASP A 151 17.03 54.74 18.60
N LEU A 152 16.46 55.43 17.60
CA LEU A 152 16.17 54.85 16.29
C LEU A 152 17.43 54.42 15.54
N ALA A 153 18.54 55.15 15.67
CA ALA A 153 19.82 54.74 15.08
C ALA A 153 20.35 53.47 15.74
N GLY A 154 20.26 53.36 17.07
CA GLY A 154 20.61 52.14 17.81
C GLY A 154 19.75 50.93 17.42
N LEU A 155 18.44 51.14 17.26
CA LEU A 155 17.52 50.10 16.79
C LEU A 155 17.85 49.65 15.36
N ARG A 156 18.17 50.58 14.44
CA ARG A 156 18.60 50.24 13.08
C ARG A 156 19.85 49.37 13.08
N GLY A 157 20.87 49.74 13.87
CA GLY A 157 22.08 48.92 14.03
C GLY A 157 21.78 47.53 14.60
N SER A 158 20.88 47.43 15.57
CA SER A 158 20.45 46.14 16.14
C SER A 158 19.75 45.25 15.09
N VAL A 159 18.88 45.84 14.25
CA VAL A 159 18.20 45.13 13.16
C VAL A 159 19.20 44.64 12.11
N GLU A 160 20.22 45.43 11.78
CA GLU A 160 21.28 45.01 10.85
C GLU A 160 22.08 43.82 11.39
N VAL A 161 22.46 43.83 12.68
CA VAL A 161 23.15 42.72 13.34
C VAL A 161 22.29 41.46 13.36
N LEU A 162 21.03 41.57 13.77
CA LEU A 162 20.09 40.43 13.80
C LEU A 162 19.86 39.86 12.40
N ASN A 163 19.73 40.71 11.38
CA ASN A 163 19.60 40.25 9.99
C ASN A 163 20.84 39.51 9.50
N LYS A 164 22.04 39.96 9.92
CA LYS A 164 23.28 39.25 9.61
C LYS A 164 23.31 37.86 10.26
N GLN A 165 23.00 37.79 11.56
CA GLN A 165 22.93 36.51 12.28
C GLN A 165 21.90 35.56 11.66
N LEU A 166 20.71 36.06 11.31
CA LEU A 166 19.65 35.26 10.69
C LEU A 166 20.08 34.69 9.33
N LYS A 167 20.87 35.41 8.54
CA LYS A 167 21.44 34.88 7.29
C LYS A 167 22.47 33.78 7.55
N GLU A 168 23.32 33.95 8.54
CA GLU A 168 24.33 32.95 8.94
C GLU A 168 23.67 31.66 9.46
N GLU A 169 22.66 31.77 10.33
CA GLU A 169 21.90 30.62 10.83
C GLU A 169 21.14 29.90 9.71
N LYS A 170 20.52 30.64 8.77
CA LYS A 170 19.88 30.04 7.59
C LYS A 170 20.87 29.22 6.76
N ALA A 171 22.04 29.78 6.47
CA ALA A 171 23.07 29.06 5.72
C ALA A 171 23.58 27.81 6.47
N ALA A 172 23.75 27.92 7.79
CA ALA A 172 24.12 26.77 8.62
C ALA A 172 23.04 25.68 8.62
N LEU A 173 21.77 26.06 8.69
CA LEU A 173 20.63 25.16 8.65
C LEU A 173 20.52 24.45 7.30
N ASP A 174 20.69 25.17 6.19
CA ASP A 174 20.66 24.59 4.85
C ASP A 174 21.78 23.56 4.66
N LYS A 175 22.98 23.86 5.15
CA LYS A 175 24.10 22.91 5.17
C LYS A 175 23.81 21.67 6.03
N ALA A 176 23.11 21.84 7.15
CA ALA A 176 22.70 20.72 8.01
C ALA A 176 21.63 19.85 7.33
N ARG A 177 20.65 20.47 6.65
CA ARG A 177 19.63 19.79 5.85
C ARG A 177 20.25 18.97 4.73
N GLU A 178 21.19 19.54 3.98
CA GLU A 178 21.86 18.83 2.89
C GLU A 178 22.63 17.59 3.40
N ARG A 179 23.37 17.74 4.51
CA ARG A 179 24.07 16.61 5.17
C ARG A 179 23.10 15.52 5.61
N LEU A 180 21.95 15.88 6.18
CA LEU A 180 20.92 14.91 6.56
C LEU A 180 20.32 14.22 5.34
N MET A 181 20.00 14.97 4.29
CA MET A 181 19.49 14.40 3.04
C MET A 181 20.48 13.41 2.41
N GLN A 182 21.77 13.73 2.39
CA GLN A 182 22.78 12.82 1.89
C GLN A 182 22.87 11.56 2.76
N ARG A 183 22.90 11.71 4.08
CA ARG A 183 22.89 10.56 5.01
C ARG A 183 21.65 9.68 4.83
N CYS A 184 20.47 10.27 4.64
CA CYS A 184 19.23 9.52 4.37
C CYS A 184 19.31 8.76 3.05
N LYS A 185 19.87 9.36 2.00
CA LYS A 185 20.09 8.68 0.71
C LYS A 185 21.05 7.49 0.87
N ASP A 186 22.17 7.69 1.55
CA ASP A 186 23.19 6.65 1.75
C ASP A 186 22.65 5.51 2.62
N SER A 187 21.93 5.82 3.70
CA SER A 187 21.31 4.82 4.57
C SER A 187 20.22 4.04 3.84
N ALA A 188 19.39 4.72 3.03
CA ALA A 188 18.36 4.09 2.23
C ALA A 188 18.98 3.16 1.16
N ALA A 189 20.06 3.59 0.50
CA ALA A 189 20.79 2.75 -0.46
C ALA A 189 21.39 1.51 0.21
N LYS A 190 22.01 1.67 1.39
CA LYS A 190 22.56 0.56 2.18
C LYS A 190 21.48 -0.44 2.58
N LEU A 191 20.35 0.04 3.11
CA LEU A 191 19.22 -0.83 3.49
C LEU A 191 18.68 -1.60 2.27
N ARG A 192 18.53 -0.92 1.12
CA ARG A 192 18.08 -1.56 -0.13
C ARG A 192 19.05 -2.66 -0.58
N SER A 193 20.35 -2.42 -0.49
CA SER A 193 21.37 -3.42 -0.85
C SER A 193 21.34 -4.64 0.07
N SER A 194 21.24 -4.43 1.39
CA SER A 194 21.16 -5.50 2.39
C SER A 194 19.91 -6.36 2.19
N ARG A 195 18.75 -5.73 2.02
CA ARG A 195 17.48 -6.45 1.76
C ARG A 195 17.49 -7.17 0.41
N ARG A 196 18.26 -6.68 -0.57
CA ARG A 196 18.46 -7.39 -1.83
C ARG A 196 19.33 -8.63 -1.64
N GLN A 197 20.44 -8.52 -0.89
CA GLN A 197 21.30 -9.65 -0.58
C GLN A 197 20.58 -10.74 0.21
N GLU A 198 19.78 -10.36 1.21
CA GLU A 198 18.98 -11.32 2.00
C GLU A 198 17.99 -12.11 1.13
N ARG A 199 17.25 -11.41 0.25
CA ARG A 199 16.34 -12.06 -0.71
C ARG A 199 17.07 -12.97 -1.70
N VAL A 200 18.27 -12.60 -2.13
CA VAL A 200 19.09 -13.44 -3.02
C VAL A 200 19.55 -14.69 -2.29
N HIS A 201 20.05 -14.56 -1.06
CA HIS A 201 20.49 -15.69 -0.24
C HIS A 201 19.33 -16.65 0.08
N GLU A 202 18.13 -16.13 0.38
CA GLU A 202 16.94 -16.94 0.59
C GLU A 202 16.52 -17.68 -0.69
N ALA A 203 16.56 -17.01 -1.84
CA ALA A 203 16.28 -17.64 -3.13
C ALA A 203 17.30 -18.73 -3.48
N GLU A 204 18.59 -18.49 -3.21
CA GLU A 204 19.65 -19.49 -3.40
C GLU A 204 19.44 -20.73 -2.55
N LYS A 205 19.07 -20.55 -1.27
CA LYS A 205 18.73 -21.66 -0.37
C LYS A 205 17.54 -22.46 -0.88
N ALA A 206 16.45 -21.78 -1.28
CA ALA A 206 15.27 -22.43 -1.84
C ALA A 206 15.60 -23.18 -3.15
N MET A 207 16.44 -22.61 -4.01
CA MET A 207 16.89 -23.28 -5.24
C MET A 207 17.69 -24.55 -4.95
N ALA A 208 18.60 -24.53 -3.97
CA ALA A 208 19.36 -25.71 -3.55
C ALA A 208 18.45 -26.82 -2.99
N GLU A 209 17.44 -26.45 -2.18
CA GLU A 209 16.44 -27.40 -1.68
C GLU A 209 15.61 -28.02 -2.82
N ILE A 210 15.19 -27.21 -3.79
CA ILE A 210 14.47 -27.67 -4.99
C ILE A 210 15.36 -28.61 -5.81
N GLU A 211 16.63 -28.31 -5.99
CA GLU A 211 17.55 -29.15 -6.75
C GLU A 211 17.75 -30.52 -6.10
N HIS A 212 17.99 -30.54 -4.79
CA HIS A 212 18.10 -31.78 -4.03
C HIS A 212 16.81 -32.63 -4.09
N THR A 213 15.63 -32.02 -4.03
CA THR A 213 14.37 -32.77 -4.18
C THR A 213 14.19 -33.31 -5.60
N ARG A 214 14.62 -32.58 -6.63
CA ARG A 214 14.62 -33.06 -8.02
C ARG A 214 15.50 -34.29 -8.19
N GLU A 215 16.67 -34.35 -7.56
CA GLU A 215 17.55 -35.52 -7.59
C GLU A 215 16.94 -36.74 -6.91
N LYS A 216 16.30 -36.53 -5.75
CA LYS A 216 15.53 -37.59 -5.07
C LYS A 216 14.42 -38.13 -5.96
N ILE A 217 13.67 -37.25 -6.62
CA ILE A 217 12.61 -37.64 -7.56
C ILE A 217 13.19 -38.42 -8.75
N LYS A 218 14.31 -37.98 -9.34
CA LYS A 218 15.00 -38.71 -10.43
C LYS A 218 15.38 -40.12 -9.97
N THR A 219 15.93 -40.26 -8.77
CA THR A 219 16.30 -41.55 -8.18
C THR A 219 15.09 -42.47 -8.01
N VAL A 220 14.00 -41.95 -7.45
CA VAL A 220 12.75 -42.72 -7.28
C VAL A 220 12.15 -43.12 -8.62
N LYS A 221 12.19 -42.25 -9.64
CA LYS A 221 11.73 -42.58 -11.00
C LYS A 221 12.51 -43.75 -11.60
N ILE A 222 13.84 -43.77 -11.46
CA ILE A 222 14.68 -44.89 -11.93
C ILE A 222 14.29 -46.19 -11.20
N LYS A 223 14.15 -46.15 -9.87
CA LYS A 223 13.72 -47.32 -9.07
C LYS A 223 12.34 -47.84 -9.50
N LEU A 224 11.41 -46.95 -9.80
CA LEU A 224 10.07 -47.33 -10.26
C LEU A 224 10.11 -48.07 -11.61
N VAL A 225 10.91 -47.58 -12.56
CA VAL A 225 11.07 -48.23 -13.87
C VAL A 225 11.68 -49.63 -13.71
N ALA A 226 12.72 -49.77 -12.88
CA ALA A 226 13.32 -51.06 -12.58
C ALA A 226 12.30 -52.04 -11.98
N ALA A 227 11.53 -51.60 -10.98
CA ALA A 227 10.50 -52.44 -10.34
C ALA A 227 9.40 -52.87 -11.33
N ARG A 228 8.99 -51.99 -12.24
CA ARG A 228 8.01 -52.33 -13.30
C ARG A 228 8.55 -53.40 -14.25
N LYS A 229 9.79 -53.23 -14.73
CA LYS A 229 10.46 -54.22 -15.59
C LYS A 229 10.60 -55.58 -14.89
N MET A 230 10.97 -55.59 -13.61
CA MET A 230 11.04 -56.82 -12.82
C MET A 230 9.66 -57.49 -12.67
N LYS A 231 8.59 -56.71 -12.45
CA LYS A 231 7.22 -57.22 -12.38
C LYS A 231 6.73 -57.82 -13.70
N GLU A 232 7.05 -57.17 -14.82
CA GLU A 232 6.72 -57.68 -16.16
C GLU A 232 7.48 -58.97 -16.48
N ALA A 233 8.77 -59.02 -16.15
CA ALA A 233 9.57 -60.24 -16.29
C ALA A 233 9.03 -61.39 -15.42
N ALA A 234 8.63 -61.11 -14.17
CA ALA A 234 8.02 -62.10 -13.30
C ALA A 234 6.69 -62.64 -13.86
N ARG A 235 5.83 -61.77 -14.40
CA ARG A 235 4.57 -62.17 -15.05
C ARG A 235 4.80 -63.02 -16.31
N ALA A 236 5.81 -62.68 -17.11
CA ALA A 236 6.16 -63.48 -18.29
C ALA A 236 6.66 -64.87 -17.89
N ALA A 237 7.52 -64.96 -16.87
CA ALA A 237 7.99 -66.23 -16.32
C ALA A 237 6.84 -67.08 -15.74
N GLU A 238 5.88 -66.45 -15.05
CA GLU A 238 4.67 -67.11 -14.56
C GLU A 238 3.83 -67.69 -15.70
N ALA A 239 3.62 -66.93 -16.78
CA ALA A 239 2.88 -67.41 -17.94
C ALA A 239 3.56 -68.62 -18.62
N VAL A 240 4.90 -68.60 -18.74
CA VAL A 240 5.67 -69.73 -19.27
C VAL A 240 5.52 -70.96 -18.38
N ALA A 241 5.67 -70.82 -17.06
CA ALA A 241 5.52 -71.92 -16.12
C ALA A 241 4.11 -72.54 -16.16
N ILE A 242 3.05 -71.71 -16.26
CA ILE A 242 1.67 -72.20 -16.41
C ILE A 242 1.52 -72.99 -17.72
N ALA A 243 2.09 -72.50 -18.82
CA ALA A 243 2.05 -73.20 -20.10
C ALA A 243 2.79 -74.55 -20.06
N GLU A 244 3.96 -74.60 -19.41
CA GLU A 244 4.71 -75.85 -19.20
C GLU A 244 3.94 -76.85 -18.34
N ILE A 245 3.37 -76.41 -17.21
CA ILE A 245 2.53 -77.27 -16.34
C ILE A 245 1.36 -77.83 -17.15
N LYS A 246 0.71 -77.00 -17.98
CA LYS A 246 -0.41 -77.44 -18.80
C LYS A 246 0.02 -78.46 -19.86
N ALA A 247 1.13 -78.22 -20.56
CA ALA A 247 1.65 -79.16 -21.56
C ALA A 247 1.97 -80.54 -20.92
N VAL A 248 2.63 -80.54 -19.75
CA VAL A 248 2.91 -81.79 -19.02
C VAL A 248 1.62 -82.47 -18.54
N ALA A 249 0.62 -81.70 -18.10
CA ALA A 249 -0.66 -82.23 -17.67
C ALA A 249 -1.47 -82.84 -18.84
N ASP A 250 -1.38 -82.27 -20.03
CA ASP A 250 -2.05 -82.78 -21.24
C ASP A 250 -1.40 -84.09 -21.76
N ASP A 251 -0.08 -84.25 -21.59
CA ASP A 251 0.66 -85.47 -21.97
C ASP A 251 0.66 -86.57 -20.88
N ALA A 252 0.42 -86.21 -19.62
CA ALA A 252 0.35 -87.16 -18.52
C ALA A 252 -1.03 -87.85 -18.49
N ALA A 253 -1.07 -89.14 -18.86
CA ALA A 253 -2.20 -90.00 -18.58
C ALA A 253 -2.59 -89.84 -17.10
N ALA A 254 -3.81 -89.37 -16.83
CA ALA A 254 -4.26 -88.95 -15.51
C ALA A 254 -3.88 -89.98 -14.43
N VAL A 255 -2.79 -89.73 -13.71
CA VAL A 255 -2.35 -90.55 -12.58
C VAL A 255 -3.28 -90.25 -11.42
N THR A 256 -4.42 -90.92 -11.41
CA THR A 256 -5.41 -90.85 -10.35
C THR A 256 -4.98 -91.75 -9.20
N ILE A 257 -4.30 -91.16 -8.21
CA ILE A 257 -4.16 -91.83 -6.91
C ILE A 257 -5.54 -92.03 -6.29
N SER A 258 -5.78 -93.21 -5.74
CA SER A 258 -7.05 -93.51 -5.09
C SER A 258 -7.24 -92.63 -3.84
N ALA A 259 -8.49 -92.41 -3.43
CA ALA A 259 -8.79 -91.64 -2.21
C ALA A 259 -8.09 -92.23 -0.97
N GLU A 260 -7.89 -93.54 -0.94
CA GLU A 260 -7.19 -94.25 0.13
C GLU A 260 -5.68 -93.97 0.14
N GLU A 261 -5.04 -93.96 -1.02
CA GLU A 261 -3.62 -93.62 -1.15
C GLU A 261 -3.36 -92.18 -0.74
N TYR A 262 -4.25 -91.25 -1.13
CA TYR A 262 -4.17 -89.85 -0.70
C TYR A 262 -4.29 -89.72 0.83
N ALA A 263 -5.22 -90.45 1.46
CA ALA A 263 -5.39 -90.44 2.91
C ALA A 263 -4.14 -90.94 3.65
N LYS A 264 -3.53 -92.03 3.17
CA LYS A 264 -2.27 -92.56 3.71
C LYS A 264 -1.12 -91.55 3.57
N LEU A 265 -0.98 -90.93 2.39
CA LEU A 265 0.05 -89.93 2.15
C LEU A 265 -0.13 -88.70 3.04
N ALA A 266 -1.37 -88.23 3.21
CA ALA A 266 -1.69 -87.08 4.05
C ALA A 266 -1.38 -87.33 5.53
N LEU A 267 -1.66 -88.55 6.03
CA LEU A 267 -1.29 -88.96 7.39
C LEU A 267 0.24 -88.98 7.57
N ASN A 268 0.96 -89.63 6.66
CA ASN A 268 2.42 -89.69 6.70
C ASN A 268 3.05 -88.29 6.70
N ALA A 269 2.54 -87.38 5.87
CA ALA A 269 3.02 -86.01 5.83
C ALA A 269 2.78 -85.25 7.14
N ARG A 270 1.64 -85.46 7.81
CA ARG A 270 1.35 -84.87 9.12
C ARG A 270 2.26 -85.42 10.22
N ASP A 271 2.46 -86.73 10.24
CA ASP A 271 3.32 -87.38 11.23
C ASP A 271 4.77 -86.98 11.07
N GLU A 272 5.26 -86.85 9.84
CA GLU A 272 6.63 -86.39 9.59
C GLU A 272 6.81 -84.91 9.97
N ARG A 273 5.78 -84.06 9.82
CA ARG A 273 5.80 -82.68 10.35
C ARG A 273 5.90 -82.67 11.87
N LYS A 274 5.16 -83.53 12.57
CA LYS A 274 5.26 -83.67 14.04
C LYS A 274 6.64 -84.15 14.45
N ARG A 275 7.19 -85.16 13.77
CA ARG A 275 8.55 -85.66 14.02
C ARG A 275 9.60 -84.59 13.77
N ARG A 276 9.51 -83.82 12.68
CA ARG A 276 10.39 -82.68 12.41
C ARG A 276 10.27 -81.60 13.48
N GLY A 277 9.05 -81.32 13.96
CA GLY A 277 8.79 -80.41 15.08
C GLY A 277 9.48 -80.89 16.36
N ALA A 278 9.31 -82.16 16.72
CA ALA A 278 9.95 -82.78 17.88
C ALA A 278 11.49 -82.72 17.77
N ARG A 279 12.06 -83.07 16.61
CA ARG A 279 13.51 -82.95 16.36
C ARG A 279 14.02 -81.52 16.52
N LYS A 280 13.27 -80.51 16.04
CA LYS A 280 13.62 -79.09 16.23
C LYS A 280 13.55 -78.66 17.69
N MET A 281 12.55 -79.13 18.44
CA MET A 281 12.41 -78.85 19.87
C MET A 281 13.56 -79.49 20.66
N GLN A 282 13.85 -80.76 20.39
CA GLN A 282 14.96 -81.48 21.00
C GLN A 282 16.31 -80.80 20.69
N CYS A 283 16.54 -80.35 19.46
CA CYS A 283 17.74 -79.60 19.09
C CYS A 283 17.82 -78.25 19.81
N ARG A 284 16.70 -77.53 19.98
CA ARG A 284 16.62 -76.30 20.77
C ARG A 284 16.91 -76.54 22.26
N GLU A 285 16.39 -77.62 22.84
CA GLU A 285 16.64 -77.99 24.24
C GLU A 285 18.07 -78.45 24.49
N SER A 286 18.65 -79.26 23.60
CA SER A 286 20.06 -79.63 23.68
C SER A 286 20.95 -78.40 23.56
N LYS A 287 20.62 -77.46 22.65
CA LYS A 287 21.33 -76.18 22.55
C LYS A 287 21.23 -75.38 23.85
N LYS A 288 20.05 -75.28 24.48
CA LYS A 288 19.89 -74.59 25.77
C LYS A 288 20.73 -75.23 26.89
N ARG A 289 20.76 -76.56 26.97
CA ARG A 289 21.57 -77.29 27.96
C ARG A 289 23.08 -77.02 27.82
N MET A 290 23.60 -76.94 26.60
CA MET A 290 25.02 -76.59 26.37
C MET A 290 25.40 -75.14 26.76
N PHE A 291 24.44 -74.26 27.02
CA PHE A 291 24.71 -72.89 27.45
C PHE A 291 24.41 -72.67 28.95
N GLN A 292 24.12 -73.73 29.71
CA GLN A 292 23.81 -73.67 31.14
C GLN A 292 24.80 -74.45 32.04
N ASP A 293 25.69 -75.26 31.46
CA ASP A 293 26.89 -75.83 32.11
C ASP A 293 28.13 -75.01 31.70
#